data_AF-A0A4U8QLE6-F1
#
_entry.id   AF-A0A4U8QLE6-F1
#
_cell.length_a   1.000
_cell.length_b   1.000
_cell.length_c   1.000
_cell.angle_alpha   90.00
_cell.angle_beta   90.00
_cell.angle_gamma   90.00
#
_symmetry.space_group_name_H-M   'P 1'
#
loop_
_entity.id
_entity.type
_entity.pdbx_description
1 polymer ?
#
loop_
_entity_poly.entity_id
_entity_poly.type
_entity_poly.pdbx_seq_one_letter_code
_entity_poly.pdbx_strand_id
1 'polypeptide(L)'
;MYERELEILKPVMESVDRELREFRGKVEEILPPAKALERAVNYRENKAKPLFIKMKNTIAALAARLAEIMQELKRVRAGNRELKAKNNLLISGYDSLVKENSSLKQFSTMFERVVRVLGEGKVFAAVRQDEVREWQEAEQKQVEQLEKEKSIRERLEKAKQDAAVPMFGQPKKKPKSRGMER
;
A
#
# COMPACT_ATOMS: atom_id res chain seq x y z
N MET A 1 19.58 5.40 -8.60
CA MET A 1 19.05 5.19 -7.23
C MET A 1 20.15 4.67 -6.29
N TYR A 2 20.85 3.59 -6.65
CA TYR A 2 22.01 3.10 -5.88
C TYR A 2 23.14 4.14 -5.73
N GLU A 3 23.39 4.98 -6.74
CA GLU A 3 24.45 6.02 -6.68
C GLU A 3 24.20 7.09 -5.61
N ARG A 4 22.96 7.58 -5.44
CA ARG A 4 22.63 8.55 -4.39
C ARG A 4 22.73 7.96 -2.99
N GLU A 5 22.38 6.69 -2.83
CA GLU A 5 22.54 5.99 -1.55
C GLU A 5 24.02 5.80 -1.20
N LEU A 6 24.87 5.52 -2.19
CA LEU A 6 26.32 5.45 -2.02
C LEU A 6 26.95 6.82 -1.74
N GLU A 7 26.44 7.91 -2.31
CA GLU A 7 26.88 9.28 -1.99
C GLU A 7 26.56 9.69 -0.55
N ILE A 8 25.38 9.30 -0.03
CA ILE A 8 24.99 9.60 1.36
C ILE A 8 25.82 8.76 2.35
N LEU A 9 26.11 7.50 2.02
CA LEU A 9 26.93 6.63 2.88
C LEU A 9 28.43 6.89 2.76
N LYS A 10 28.91 7.49 1.66
CA LYS A 10 30.33 7.78 1.41
C LYS A 10 31.03 8.48 2.58
N PRO A 11 30.53 9.61 3.12
CA PRO A 11 31.22 10.29 4.23
C PRO A 11 31.24 9.46 5.52
N VAL A 12 30.23 8.62 5.75
CA VAL A 12 30.19 7.68 6.88
C VAL A 12 31.21 6.57 6.70
N MET A 13 31.28 5.98 5.50
CA MET A 13 32.29 4.97 5.16
C MET A 13 33.70 5.54 5.25
N GLU A 14 33.93 6.75 4.75
CA GLU A 14 35.23 7.44 4.85
C GLU A 14 35.61 7.77 6.29
N SER A 15 34.65 8.10 7.15
CA SER A 15 34.87 8.29 8.59
C SER A 15 35.25 6.99 9.28
N VAL A 16 34.53 5.90 9.01
CA VAL A 16 34.83 4.58 9.57
C VAL A 16 36.17 4.05 9.07
N ASP A 17 36.49 4.22 7.78
CA ASP A 17 37.78 3.85 7.20
C ASP A 17 38.93 4.65 7.82
N ARG A 18 38.72 5.93 8.11
CA ARG A 18 39.70 6.76 8.81
C ARG A 18 39.93 6.27 10.22
N GLU A 19 38.86 6.05 10.99
CA GLU A 19 38.94 5.50 12.35
C GLU A 19 39.64 4.12 12.36
N LEU A 20 39.36 3.26 11.38
CA LEU A 20 40.01 1.96 11.21
C LEU A 20 41.50 2.07 10.83
N ARG A 21 41.87 3.00 9.93
CA ARG A 21 43.27 3.23 9.55
C ARG A 21 44.08 3.83 10.68
N GLU A 22 43.53 4.78 11.43
CA GLU A 22 44.16 5.32 12.64
C GLU A 22 44.32 4.24 13.71
N PHE A 23 43.38 3.32 13.81
CA PHE A 23 43.49 2.16 14.70
C PHE A 23 44.58 1.19 14.23
N ARG A 24 44.58 0.82 12.94
CA ARG A 24 45.52 -0.14 12.34
C ARG A 24 46.96 0.38 12.32
N GLY A 25 47.16 1.66 11.95
CA GLY A 25 48.47 2.31 11.94
C GLY A 25 49.09 2.39 13.33
N LYS A 26 48.25 2.44 14.37
CA LYS A 26 48.73 2.29 15.73
C LYS A 26 49.03 0.81 16.04
N VAL A 27 48.25 -0.19 15.65
CA VAL A 27 48.44 -1.59 16.13
C VAL A 27 49.83 -2.16 15.80
N GLU A 28 50.41 -1.85 14.63
CA GLU A 28 51.78 -2.27 14.26
C GLU A 28 52.88 -1.51 15.05
N GLU A 29 52.58 -0.31 15.56
CA GLU A 29 53.43 0.47 16.48
C GLU A 29 53.09 0.26 17.98
N ILE A 30 51.91 -0.30 18.34
CA ILE A 30 51.39 -0.29 19.71
C ILE A 30 51.92 -1.45 20.54
N LEU A 31 52.41 -2.57 19.97
CA LEU A 31 53.02 -3.58 20.85
C LEU A 31 54.32 -2.96 21.41
N PRO A 32 54.32 -2.42 22.65
CA PRO A 32 55.38 -1.51 23.05
C PRO A 32 56.65 -2.34 23.13
N PRO A 33 57.82 -1.86 22.70
CA PRO A 33 59.03 -2.65 22.82
C PRO A 33 59.23 -3.08 24.28
N ALA A 34 59.65 -4.33 24.46
CA ALA A 34 60.04 -4.81 25.79
C ALA A 34 61.21 -3.96 26.28
N LYS A 35 61.13 -3.45 27.51
CA LYS A 35 62.30 -2.77 28.10
C LYS A 35 63.38 -3.81 28.38
N ALA A 36 64.65 -3.41 28.32
CA ALA A 36 65.76 -4.28 28.70
C ALA A 36 65.51 -4.81 30.14
N LEU A 37 65.52 -6.14 30.29
CA LEU A 37 65.25 -6.90 31.54
C LEU A 37 63.78 -6.94 32.03
N GLU A 38 62.79 -6.56 31.20
CA GLU A 38 61.38 -6.70 31.55
C GLU A 38 60.94 -8.18 31.56
N ARG A 39 60.36 -8.65 32.68
CA ARG A 39 59.81 -10.01 32.78
C ARG A 39 58.59 -10.16 31.88
N ALA A 40 58.49 -11.28 31.16
CA ALA A 40 57.41 -11.57 30.22
C ALA A 40 56.00 -11.46 30.84
N VAL A 41 55.84 -11.84 32.12
CA VAL A 41 54.57 -11.70 32.84
C VAL A 41 54.17 -10.22 32.99
N ASN A 42 55.11 -9.35 33.39
CA ASN A 42 54.85 -7.91 33.50
C ASN A 42 54.51 -7.28 32.15
N TYR A 43 55.21 -7.69 31.10
CA TYR A 43 54.92 -7.24 29.74
C TYR A 43 53.49 -7.59 29.31
N ARG A 44 53.08 -8.85 29.54
CA ARG A 44 51.74 -9.33 29.20
C ARG A 44 50.65 -8.56 29.94
N GLU A 45 50.78 -8.44 31.27
CA GLU A 45 49.74 -7.83 32.10
C GLU A 45 49.62 -6.31 31.87
N ASN A 46 50.75 -5.62 31.71
CA ASN A 46 50.75 -4.15 31.68
C ASN A 46 50.69 -3.56 30.26
N LYS A 47 51.08 -4.32 29.23
CA LYS A 47 51.17 -3.81 27.84
C LYS A 47 50.24 -4.56 26.90
N ALA A 48 50.39 -5.89 26.80
CA ALA A 48 49.63 -6.67 25.83
C ALA A 48 48.13 -6.79 26.18
N LYS A 49 47.79 -7.20 27.41
CA LYS A 49 46.37 -7.37 27.81
C LYS A 49 45.55 -6.07 27.72
N PRO A 50 46.02 -4.91 28.21
CA PRO A 50 45.26 -3.66 28.11
C PRO A 50 45.03 -3.25 26.65
N LEU A 51 45.98 -3.55 25.75
CA LEU A 51 45.82 -3.32 24.32
C LEU A 51 44.67 -4.14 23.74
N PHE A 52 44.65 -5.45 23.99
CA PHE A 52 43.56 -6.33 23.52
C PHE A 52 42.20 -5.90 24.08
N ILE A 53 42.15 -5.44 25.34
CA ILE A 53 40.91 -4.93 25.94
C ILE A 53 40.46 -3.65 25.23
N LYS A 54 41.37 -2.71 24.96
CA LYS A 54 41.05 -1.50 24.18
C LYS A 54 40.54 -1.85 22.79
N MET A 55 41.22 -2.74 22.05
CA MET A 55 40.79 -3.22 20.74
C MET A 55 39.38 -3.82 20.78
N LYS A 56 39.13 -4.73 21.73
CA LYS A 56 37.81 -5.34 21.91
C LYS A 56 36.73 -4.29 22.12
N ASN A 57 36.99 -3.31 22.99
CA ASN A 57 36.02 -2.28 23.32
C ASN A 57 35.77 -1.32 22.13
N THR A 58 36.81 -0.95 21.39
CA THR A 58 36.68 -0.13 20.17
C THR A 58 35.86 -0.86 19.11
N ILE A 59 36.16 -2.15 18.86
CA ILE A 59 35.40 -2.96 17.89
C ILE A 59 33.93 -3.07 18.33
N ALA A 60 33.66 -3.29 19.62
CA ALA A 60 32.30 -3.36 20.14
C ALA A 60 31.53 -2.03 19.96
N ALA A 61 32.19 -0.89 20.24
CA ALA A 61 31.59 0.43 20.04
C ALA A 61 31.28 0.72 18.57
N LEU A 62 32.20 0.37 17.65
CA LEU A 62 31.97 0.50 16.21
C LEU A 62 30.82 -0.39 15.73
N ALA A 63 30.73 -1.63 16.23
CA ALA A 63 29.64 -2.54 15.88
C ALA A 63 28.28 -2.02 16.36
N ALA A 64 28.21 -1.44 17.56
CA ALA A 64 26.99 -0.81 18.07
C ALA A 64 26.56 0.38 17.20
N ARG A 65 27.50 1.27 16.84
CA ARG A 65 27.23 2.41 15.97
C ARG A 65 26.79 1.98 14.56
N LEU A 66 27.40 0.92 14.02
CA LEU A 66 26.98 0.35 12.73
C LEU A 66 25.55 -0.18 12.78
N ALA A 67 25.18 -0.85 13.88
CA ALA A 67 23.82 -1.37 14.07
C ALA A 67 22.77 -0.24 14.12
N GLU A 68 23.07 0.88 14.80
CA GLU A 68 22.21 2.07 14.84
C GLU A 68 22.01 2.67 13.45
N ILE A 69 23.11 2.90 12.70
CA ILE A 69 23.06 3.43 11.34
C ILE A 69 22.24 2.52 10.41
N MET A 70 22.38 1.20 10.55
CA MET A 70 21.58 0.24 9.77
C MET A 70 20.07 0.34 10.08
N GLN A 71 19.69 0.60 11.33
CA GLN A 71 18.29 0.80 11.70
C GLN A 71 17.73 2.11 11.12
N GLU A 72 18.49 3.20 11.20
CA GLU A 72 18.10 4.48 10.60
C GLU A 72 17.96 4.36 9.08
N LEU A 73 18.91 3.71 8.40
CA LEU A 73 18.84 3.45 6.97
C LEU A 73 17.59 2.65 6.60
N LYS A 74 17.21 1.65 7.40
CA LYS A 74 15.99 0.87 7.20
C LYS A 74 14.73 1.74 7.33
N ARG A 75 14.67 2.61 8.35
CA ARG A 75 13.55 3.56 8.56
C ARG A 75 13.43 4.54 7.39
N VAL A 76 14.55 5.16 6.99
CA VAL A 76 14.59 6.10 5.86
C VAL A 76 14.16 5.42 4.56
N ARG A 77 14.63 4.20 4.28
CA ARG A 77 14.21 3.44 3.10
C ARG A 77 12.72 3.10 3.12
N ALA A 78 12.16 2.76 4.27
CA ALA A 78 10.73 2.53 4.42
C ALA A 78 9.92 3.79 4.12
N GLY A 79 10.29 4.93 4.72
CA GLY A 79 9.66 6.22 4.46
C GLY A 79 9.75 6.65 2.98
N ASN A 80 10.92 6.45 2.36
CA ASN A 80 11.10 6.76 0.94
C ASN A 80 10.22 5.88 0.03
N ARG A 81 10.03 4.59 0.37
CA ARG A 81 9.11 3.70 -0.37
C ARG A 81 7.67 4.17 -0.25
N GLU A 82 7.23 4.57 0.95
CA GLU A 82 5.88 5.08 1.17
C GLU A 82 5.64 6.39 0.39
N LEU A 83 6.58 7.33 0.45
CA LEU A 83 6.51 8.57 -0.31
C LEU A 83 6.45 8.31 -1.82
N LYS A 84 7.24 7.36 -2.32
CA LYS A 84 7.20 6.97 -3.74
C LYS A 84 5.84 6.40 -4.13
N ALA A 85 5.23 5.58 -3.27
CA ALA A 85 3.89 5.05 -3.51
C ALA A 85 2.83 6.17 -3.56
N LYS A 86 2.85 7.10 -2.59
CA LYS A 86 1.97 8.28 -2.59
C LYS A 86 2.16 9.14 -3.83
N ASN A 87 3.39 9.38 -4.24
CA ASN A 87 3.70 10.15 -5.44
C ASN A 87 3.13 9.49 -6.71
N ASN A 88 3.26 8.16 -6.84
CA ASN A 88 2.68 7.45 -7.97
C ASN A 88 1.15 7.56 -8.02
N LEU A 89 0.47 7.52 -6.86
CA LEU A 89 -0.97 7.73 -6.79
C LEU A 89 -1.35 9.15 -7.25
N LEU A 90 -0.61 10.16 -6.80
CA LEU A 90 -0.83 11.55 -7.23
C LEU A 90 -0.64 11.72 -8.74
N ILE A 91 0.41 11.12 -9.31
CA ILE A 91 0.65 11.13 -10.76
C ILE A 91 -0.54 10.49 -11.50
N SER A 92 -1.00 9.31 -11.06
CA SER A 92 -2.16 8.67 -11.69
C SER A 92 -3.45 9.49 -11.58
N GLY A 93 -3.66 10.15 -10.44
CA GLY A 93 -4.81 11.03 -10.22
C GLY A 93 -4.73 12.25 -11.13
N TYR A 94 -3.55 12.86 -11.24
CA TYR A 94 -3.29 13.97 -12.15
C TYR A 94 -3.56 13.59 -13.60
N ASP A 95 -3.06 12.44 -14.06
CA ASP A 95 -3.30 11.96 -15.44
C ASP A 95 -4.78 11.74 -15.72
N SER A 96 -5.53 11.22 -14.73
CA SER A 96 -6.98 11.06 -14.85
C SER A 96 -7.69 12.41 -14.99
N LEU A 97 -7.34 13.38 -14.13
CA LEU A 97 -7.90 14.73 -14.18
C LEU A 97 -7.57 15.45 -15.49
N VAL A 98 -6.36 15.26 -16.03
CA VAL A 98 -5.97 15.83 -17.33
C VAL A 98 -6.84 15.26 -18.45
N LYS A 99 -7.07 13.94 -18.45
CA LYS A 99 -7.95 13.29 -19.44
C LYS A 99 -9.39 13.77 -19.33
N GLU A 100 -9.94 13.82 -18.13
CA GLU A 100 -11.30 14.29 -17.88
C GLU A 100 -11.47 15.75 -18.31
N ASN A 101 -10.52 16.63 -17.94
CA ASN A 101 -10.53 18.03 -18.33
C ASN A 101 -10.47 18.19 -19.86
N SER A 102 -9.67 17.37 -20.55
CA SER A 102 -9.64 17.37 -22.02
C SER A 102 -11.00 16.99 -22.61
N SER A 103 -11.65 15.94 -22.10
CA SER A 103 -12.98 15.53 -22.54
C SER A 103 -14.02 16.62 -22.27
N LEU A 104 -14.03 17.22 -21.08
CA LEU A 104 -14.95 18.30 -20.72
C LEU A 104 -14.77 19.53 -21.62
N LYS A 105 -13.53 19.89 -21.96
CA LYS A 105 -13.26 20.97 -22.93
C LYS A 105 -13.82 20.66 -24.31
N GLN A 106 -13.72 19.40 -24.76
CA GLN A 106 -14.32 18.98 -26.03
C GLN A 106 -15.85 19.08 -25.98
N PHE A 107 -16.48 18.56 -24.92
CA PHE A 107 -17.93 18.66 -24.74
C PHE A 107 -18.41 20.11 -24.64
N SER A 108 -17.71 20.95 -23.89
CA SER A 108 -17.99 22.39 -23.78
C SER A 108 -17.91 23.07 -25.15
N THR A 109 -16.86 22.78 -25.94
CA THR A 109 -16.74 23.31 -27.30
C THR A 109 -17.90 22.86 -28.21
N MET A 110 -18.32 21.60 -28.11
CA MET A 110 -19.46 21.09 -28.87
C MET A 110 -20.78 21.74 -28.42
N PHE A 111 -20.97 21.90 -27.12
CA PHE A 111 -22.15 22.56 -26.55
C PHE A 111 -22.25 24.01 -27.03
N GLU A 112 -21.15 24.78 -26.99
CA GLU A 112 -21.10 26.13 -27.52
C GLU A 112 -21.48 26.20 -29.01
N ARG A 113 -21.03 25.23 -29.81
CA ARG A 113 -21.41 25.13 -31.23
C ARG A 113 -22.90 24.84 -31.40
N VAL A 114 -23.46 23.93 -30.63
CA VAL A 114 -24.89 23.59 -30.66
C VAL A 114 -25.75 24.79 -30.26
N VAL A 115 -25.37 25.50 -29.19
CA VAL A 115 -26.03 26.74 -28.76
C VAL A 115 -25.97 27.80 -29.86
N ARG A 116 -24.82 27.95 -30.54
CA ARG A 116 -24.68 28.90 -31.66
C ARG A 116 -25.60 28.56 -32.85
N VAL A 117 -25.78 27.27 -33.16
CA VAL A 117 -26.58 26.83 -34.31
C VAL A 117 -28.08 26.84 -34.00
N LEU A 118 -28.50 26.35 -32.83
CA LEU A 118 -29.90 26.15 -32.49
C LEU A 118 -30.51 27.28 -31.65
N GLY A 119 -29.66 28.11 -31.04
CA GLY A 119 -30.06 29.16 -30.10
C GLY A 119 -30.19 28.64 -28.67
N GLU A 120 -29.77 29.47 -27.72
CA GLU A 120 -29.70 29.17 -26.30
C GLU A 120 -31.02 28.65 -25.72
N GLY A 121 -32.14 29.35 -25.99
CA GLY A 121 -33.44 29.00 -25.45
C GLY A 121 -33.93 27.60 -25.85
N LYS A 122 -33.71 27.18 -27.10
CA LYS A 122 -34.10 25.84 -27.57
C LYS A 122 -33.25 24.74 -26.93
N VAL A 123 -31.94 24.97 -26.83
CA VAL A 123 -31.01 24.01 -26.23
C VAL A 123 -31.32 23.79 -24.75
N PHE A 124 -31.46 24.86 -23.97
CA PHE A 124 -31.79 24.74 -22.55
C PHE A 124 -33.19 24.18 -22.28
N ALA A 125 -34.17 24.47 -23.15
CA ALA A 125 -35.49 23.85 -23.05
C ALA A 125 -35.43 22.33 -23.28
N ALA A 126 -34.68 21.89 -24.30
CA ALA A 126 -34.49 20.47 -24.58
C ALA A 126 -33.79 19.73 -23.42
N VAL A 127 -32.73 20.32 -22.85
CA VAL A 127 -32.01 19.76 -21.69
C VAL A 127 -32.94 19.63 -20.48
N ARG A 128 -33.69 20.69 -20.13
CA ARG A 128 -34.65 20.63 -19.01
C ARG A 128 -35.72 19.56 -19.20
N GLN A 129 -36.21 19.41 -20.42
CA GLN A 129 -37.18 18.35 -20.73
C GLN A 129 -36.58 16.95 -20.55
N ASP A 130 -35.30 16.80 -20.91
CA ASP A 130 -34.53 15.58 -20.72
C ASP A 130 -34.37 15.21 -19.23
N GLU A 131 -33.94 16.17 -18.41
CA GLU A 131 -33.78 16.02 -16.96
C GLU A 131 -35.07 15.57 -16.27
N VAL A 132 -36.20 16.18 -16.64
CA VAL A 132 -37.52 15.79 -16.10
C VAL A 132 -37.88 14.36 -16.50
N ARG A 133 -37.59 13.97 -17.75
CA ARG A 133 -37.87 12.61 -18.24
C ARG A 133 -37.02 11.58 -17.48
N GLU A 134 -35.73 11.84 -17.30
CA GLU A 134 -34.85 10.94 -16.53
C GLU A 134 -35.32 10.78 -15.07
N TRP A 135 -35.75 11.87 -14.45
CA TRP A 135 -36.27 11.84 -13.08
C TRP A 135 -37.54 10.98 -12.97
N GLN A 136 -38.48 11.14 -13.91
CA GLN A 136 -39.71 10.33 -13.96
C GLN A 136 -39.43 8.85 -14.20
N GLU A 137 -38.49 8.52 -15.09
CA GLU A 137 -38.09 7.13 -15.34
C GLU A 137 -37.43 6.49 -14.10
N ALA A 138 -36.61 7.25 -13.38
CA ALA A 138 -35.99 6.79 -12.13
C ALA A 138 -37.03 6.53 -11.04
N GLU A 139 -38.00 7.43 -10.88
CA GLU A 139 -39.10 7.29 -9.92
C GLU A 139 -39.97 6.07 -10.25
N GLN A 140 -40.34 5.87 -11.53
CA GLN A 140 -41.10 4.70 -11.96
C GLN A 140 -40.37 3.38 -11.66
N LYS A 141 -39.06 3.31 -11.93
CA LYS A 141 -38.23 2.14 -11.60
C LYS A 141 -38.19 1.89 -10.09
N GLN A 142 -38.13 2.93 -9.28
CA GLN A 142 -38.15 2.82 -7.82
C GLN A 142 -39.51 2.28 -7.32
N VAL A 143 -40.61 2.82 -7.84
CA VAL A 143 -41.97 2.33 -7.51
C VAL A 143 -42.13 0.87 -7.91
N GLU A 144 -41.72 0.50 -9.12
CA GLU A 144 -41.80 -0.88 -9.61
C GLU A 144 -40.97 -1.85 -8.74
N GLN A 145 -39.78 -1.44 -8.27
CA GLN A 145 -38.98 -2.22 -7.34
C GLN A 145 -39.68 -2.42 -5.99
N LEU A 146 -40.25 -1.35 -5.43
CA LEU A 146 -41.00 -1.42 -4.17
C LEU A 146 -42.25 -2.31 -4.29
N GLU A 147 -42.94 -2.27 -5.42
CA GLU A 147 -44.07 -3.17 -5.71
C GLU A 147 -43.63 -4.64 -5.83
N LYS A 148 -42.51 -4.90 -6.50
CA LYS A 148 -41.91 -6.25 -6.56
C LYS A 148 -41.54 -6.76 -5.16
N GLU A 149 -40.93 -5.92 -4.33
CA GLU A 149 -40.57 -6.28 -2.95
C GLU A 149 -41.81 -6.58 -2.09
N LYS A 150 -42.86 -5.75 -2.19
CA LYS A 150 -44.14 -5.99 -1.51
C LYS A 150 -44.76 -7.32 -1.94
N SER A 151 -44.80 -7.59 -3.24
CA SER A 151 -45.32 -8.84 -3.79
C SER A 151 -44.53 -10.06 -3.29
N ILE A 152 -43.20 -9.95 -3.17
CA ILE A 152 -42.36 -11.02 -2.59
C ILE A 152 -42.72 -11.24 -1.11
N ARG A 153 -42.87 -10.16 -0.32
CA ARG A 153 -43.26 -10.25 1.09
C ARG A 153 -44.63 -10.91 1.27
N GLU A 154 -45.62 -10.53 0.47
CA GLU A 154 -46.95 -11.14 0.50
C GLU A 154 -46.92 -12.64 0.18
N ARG A 155 -46.12 -13.06 -0.83
CA ARG A 155 -45.93 -14.47 -1.16
C ARG A 155 -45.26 -15.25 -0.03
N LEU A 156 -44.30 -14.64 0.67
CA LEU A 156 -43.63 -15.23 1.82
C LEU A 156 -44.58 -15.40 3.01
N GLU A 157 -45.41 -14.39 3.31
CA GLU A 157 -46.41 -14.49 4.38
C GLU A 157 -47.47 -15.55 4.07
N LYS A 158 -47.95 -15.63 2.82
CA LYS A 158 -48.87 -16.70 2.41
C LYS A 158 -48.24 -18.09 2.55
N ALA A 159 -46.98 -18.27 2.16
CA ALA A 159 -46.28 -19.55 2.34
C ALA A 159 -46.12 -19.95 3.82
N LYS A 160 -45.92 -18.97 4.72
CA LYS A 160 -45.91 -19.22 6.17
C LYS A 160 -47.29 -19.63 6.69
N GLN A 161 -48.36 -18.99 6.24
CA GLN A 161 -49.74 -19.34 6.59
C GLN A 161 -50.08 -20.75 6.10
N ASP A 162 -49.75 -21.09 4.85
CA ASP A 162 -49.98 -22.41 4.26
C ASP A 162 -49.17 -23.52 4.99
N ALA A 163 -47.97 -23.21 5.47
CA ALA A 163 -47.16 -24.13 6.28
C ALA A 163 -47.67 -24.28 7.74
N ALA A 164 -48.35 -23.26 8.26
CA ALA A 164 -48.93 -23.28 9.61
C ALA A 164 -50.28 -24.02 9.67
N VAL A 165 -50.98 -24.16 8.54
CA VAL A 165 -52.16 -25.03 8.45
C VAL A 165 -51.69 -26.50 8.41
N PRO A 166 -52.06 -27.35 9.39
CA PRO A 166 -51.67 -28.75 9.35
C PRO A 166 -52.33 -29.44 8.14
N MET A 167 -51.52 -29.74 7.12
CA MET A 167 -51.93 -30.57 6.00
C MET A 167 -52.22 -31.99 6.51
N PHE A 168 -53.48 -32.28 6.87
CA PHE A 168 -53.96 -33.65 6.98
C PHE A 168 -54.02 -34.27 5.58
N GLY A 169 -52.89 -34.80 5.11
CA GLY A 169 -52.79 -35.46 3.81
C GLY A 169 -51.51 -36.29 3.70
N GLN A 170 -51.69 -37.59 3.49
CA GLN A 170 -50.66 -38.64 3.51
C GLN A 170 -49.44 -38.36 2.61
N PRO A 171 -48.23 -38.84 2.99
CA PRO A 171 -47.03 -38.65 2.19
C PRO A 171 -47.14 -39.40 0.85
N LYS A 172 -47.03 -38.67 -0.27
CA LYS A 172 -47.02 -39.23 -1.62
C LYS A 172 -45.77 -40.10 -1.82
N LYS A 173 -45.96 -41.40 -2.05
CA LYS A 173 -44.88 -42.35 -2.38
C LYS A 173 -44.34 -42.07 -3.79
N LYS A 174 -43.00 -41.99 -3.94
CA LYS A 174 -42.34 -41.86 -5.25
C LYS A 174 -42.55 -43.14 -6.09
N PRO A 175 -42.81 -43.05 -7.40
CA PRO A 175 -42.90 -44.24 -8.25
C PRO A 175 -41.50 -44.84 -8.44
N LYS A 176 -41.34 -46.14 -8.17
CA LYS A 176 -40.15 -46.91 -8.52
C LYS A 176 -40.17 -47.19 -10.03
N SER A 177 -39.14 -46.74 -10.75
CA SER A 177 -38.88 -47.12 -12.13
C SER A 177 -38.75 -48.64 -12.27
N ARG A 178 -39.61 -49.23 -13.09
CA ARG A 178 -39.61 -50.66 -13.44
C ARG A 178 -39.27 -50.77 -14.93
N GLY A 179 -38.15 -51.40 -15.24
CA GLY A 179 -37.74 -51.67 -16.62
C GLY A 179 -36.22 -51.81 -16.76
N MET A 180 -35.68 -52.90 -16.23
CA MET A 180 -34.47 -53.52 -16.78
C MET A 180 -34.90 -54.70 -17.67
N GLU A 181 -34.12 -54.94 -18.72
CA GLU A 181 -34.05 -56.15 -19.58
C GLU A 181 -35.19 -56.32 -20.62
N ARG A 182 -34.94 -56.60 -21.91
CA ARG A 182 -33.78 -57.19 -22.63
C ARG A 182 -33.57 -56.53 -23.99
#